data_AF-A0A151BHR4-F1
#
_entry.id   AF-A0A151BHR4-F1
#
_cell.length_a   1.000
_cell.length_b   1.000
_cell.length_c   1.000
_cell.angle_alpha   90.00
_cell.angle_beta   90.00
_cell.angle_gamma   90.00
#
_symmetry.space_group_name_H-M   'P 1'
#
loop_
_entity.id
_entity.type
_entity.pdbx_description
1 polymer ?
#
loop_
_entity_poly.entity_id
_entity_poly.type
_entity_poly.pdbx_seq_one_letter_code
_entity_poly.pdbx_strand_id
1 'polypeptide(L)'
;MKLRRALSEVYADESLEAMARVLAEAAERGWIAYGEVDLDEPDRLDLMLLLIEERLLIPKASAKSMAWEDRLARFTSDEVYEMPHAVRNLIKMALEEGVWRPREAVERYLNEIGEAKTGAILMLLDRLVGLVEDHRVDADALRGAAEELGLGRDINRIIAELKGSGVLSPSLRDPRRLEYEFNSALLRGWPSSTLDA
;
A
#
# COMPACT_ATOMS: atom_id res chain seq x y z
N MET A 1 23.02 0.08 0.37
CA MET A 1 21.97 0.23 1.41
C MET A 1 21.07 -1.00 1.42
N LYS A 2 20.56 -1.44 2.59
CA LYS A 2 19.67 -2.61 2.74
C LYS A 2 18.36 -2.46 1.94
N LEU A 3 17.74 -1.28 2.00
CA LEU A 3 16.51 -0.98 1.25
C LEU A 3 16.68 -1.15 -0.27
N ARG A 4 17.78 -0.65 -0.86
CA ARG A 4 18.07 -0.84 -2.29
C ARG A 4 18.07 -2.32 -2.70
N ARG A 5 18.64 -3.18 -1.84
CA ARG A 5 18.66 -4.64 -2.07
C ARG A 5 17.25 -5.21 -2.03
N ALA A 6 16.46 -4.88 -1.01
CA ALA A 6 15.07 -5.34 -0.91
C ALA A 6 14.25 -4.89 -2.13
N LEU A 7 14.40 -3.64 -2.57
CA LEU A 7 13.73 -3.12 -3.76
C LEU A 7 14.15 -3.86 -5.03
N SER A 8 15.43 -4.22 -5.19
CA SER A 8 15.92 -4.96 -6.37
C SER A 8 15.33 -6.37 -6.52
N GLU A 9 14.77 -6.93 -5.44
CA GLU A 9 14.08 -8.23 -5.48
C GLU A 9 12.63 -8.11 -5.98
N VAL A 10 12.08 -6.89 -6.01
CA VAL A 10 10.66 -6.62 -6.26
C VAL A 10 10.42 -5.75 -7.48
N TYR A 11 11.35 -4.83 -7.77
CA TYR A 11 11.27 -3.85 -8.85
C TYR A 11 12.46 -4.04 -9.80
N ALA A 12 12.16 -4.11 -11.10
CA ALA A 12 13.15 -4.19 -12.18
C ALA A 12 13.47 -2.78 -12.72
N ASP A 13 13.75 -1.83 -11.83
CA ASP A 13 13.95 -0.43 -12.17
C ASP A 13 15.44 -0.04 -12.18
N GLU A 14 15.84 0.86 -13.06
CA GLU A 14 17.24 1.32 -13.17
C GLU A 14 17.59 2.37 -12.10
N SER A 15 16.58 3.03 -11.53
CA SER A 15 16.67 4.12 -10.55
C SER A 15 16.52 3.66 -9.09
N LEU A 16 16.77 2.38 -8.79
CA LEU A 16 16.61 1.80 -7.45
C LEU A 16 17.36 2.57 -6.34
N GLU A 17 18.51 3.18 -6.65
CA GLU A 17 19.24 3.99 -5.69
C GLU A 17 18.48 5.27 -5.33
N ALA A 18 17.95 5.98 -6.33
CA ALA A 18 17.14 7.19 -6.11
C ALA A 18 15.81 6.85 -5.43
N MET A 19 15.13 5.80 -5.89
CA MET A 19 13.92 5.27 -5.27
C MET A 19 14.15 4.97 -3.79
N ALA A 20 15.25 4.30 -3.45
CA ALA A 20 15.53 3.95 -2.07
C ALA A 20 15.80 5.18 -1.19
N ARG A 21 16.45 6.23 -1.72
CA ARG A 21 16.67 7.48 -0.98
C ARG A 21 15.35 8.21 -0.69
N VAL A 22 14.51 8.37 -1.71
CA VAL A 22 13.19 9.00 -1.61
C VAL A 22 12.32 8.26 -0.60
N LEU A 23 12.26 6.93 -0.70
CA LEU A 23 11.46 6.11 0.20
C LEU A 23 12.00 6.13 1.63
N ALA A 24 13.31 6.17 1.83
CA ALA A 24 13.89 6.27 3.17
C ALA A 24 13.51 7.59 3.86
N GLU A 25 13.64 8.71 3.16
CA GLU A 25 13.25 10.04 3.66
C GLU A 25 11.74 10.11 3.97
N ALA A 26 10.93 9.64 3.02
CA ALA A 26 9.47 9.60 3.19
C ALA A 26 9.05 8.65 4.32
N ALA A 27 9.75 7.53 4.55
CA ALA A 27 9.46 6.61 5.65
C ALA A 27 9.82 7.20 7.01
N GLU A 28 10.81 8.09 7.10
CA GLU A 28 11.13 8.80 8.34
C GLU A 28 10.03 9.79 8.69
N ARG A 29 9.60 10.61 7.72
CA ARG A 29 8.64 11.72 7.94
C ARG A 29 7.18 11.32 7.81
N GLY A 30 6.89 10.22 7.10
CA GLY A 30 5.57 9.83 6.63
C GLY A 30 5.11 10.53 5.35
N TRP A 31 5.94 11.38 4.75
CA TRP A 31 5.63 12.17 3.56
C TRP A 31 6.90 12.74 2.93
N ILE A 32 6.80 13.19 1.68
CA ILE A 32 7.84 13.95 0.98
C ILE A 32 7.19 14.96 0.02
N ALA A 33 7.80 16.13 -0.17
CA ALA A 33 7.40 17.06 -1.22
C ALA A 33 8.13 16.81 -2.55
N TYR A 34 7.48 17.08 -3.68
CA TYR A 34 8.08 16.88 -5.00
C TYR A 34 9.43 17.58 -5.16
N GLY A 35 9.53 18.82 -4.67
CA GLY A 35 10.75 19.63 -4.77
C GLY A 35 11.91 19.14 -3.90
N GLU A 36 11.67 18.22 -2.97
CA GLU A 36 12.70 17.63 -2.11
C GLU A 36 13.35 16.40 -2.76
N VAL A 37 12.83 15.91 -3.88
CA VAL A 37 13.42 14.81 -4.63
C VAL A 37 14.63 15.33 -5.41
N ASP A 38 15.83 14.93 -4.99
CA ASP A 38 17.12 15.32 -5.58
C ASP A 38 17.41 14.55 -6.88
N LEU A 39 16.63 14.86 -7.91
CA LEU A 39 16.79 14.41 -9.29
C LEU A 39 16.48 15.56 -10.24
N ASP A 40 17.12 15.58 -11.40
CA ASP A 40 16.76 16.50 -12.48
C ASP A 40 15.51 16.01 -13.23
N GLU A 41 14.87 16.90 -13.99
CA GLU A 41 13.82 16.51 -14.94
C GLU A 41 14.45 15.88 -16.19
N PRO A 42 13.88 14.80 -16.77
CA PRO A 42 12.57 14.20 -16.47
C PRO A 42 12.60 13.09 -15.41
N ASP A 43 13.76 12.66 -14.95
CA ASP A 43 13.93 11.49 -14.08
C ASP A 43 13.14 11.62 -12.76
N ARG A 44 13.05 12.86 -12.23
CA ARG A 44 12.22 13.16 -11.05
C ARG A 44 10.75 12.83 -11.28
N LEU A 45 10.19 13.29 -12.39
CA LEU A 45 8.80 13.02 -12.77
C LEU A 45 8.56 11.52 -12.94
N ASP A 46 9.43 10.83 -13.66
CA ASP A 46 9.30 9.40 -13.94
C ASP A 46 9.34 8.57 -12.66
N LEU A 47 10.29 8.85 -11.76
CA LEU A 47 10.35 8.19 -10.46
C LEU A 47 9.07 8.44 -9.64
N MET A 48 8.59 9.69 -9.59
CA MET A 48 7.40 10.01 -8.80
C MET A 48 6.13 9.37 -9.37
N LEU A 49 6.00 9.28 -10.70
CA LEU A 49 4.92 8.54 -11.35
C LEU A 49 4.94 7.06 -10.96
N LEU A 50 6.11 6.42 -10.99
CA LEU A 50 6.27 5.03 -10.55
C LEU A 50 5.85 4.85 -9.09
N LEU A 51 6.30 5.72 -8.19
CA LEU A 51 5.97 5.64 -6.76
C LEU A 51 4.47 5.80 -6.49
N ILE A 52 3.77 6.61 -7.29
CA ILE A 52 2.32 6.80 -7.23
C ILE A 52 1.60 5.58 -7.80
N GLU A 53 2.04 5.07 -8.95
CA GLU A 53 1.46 3.88 -9.60
C GLU A 53 1.53 2.67 -8.67
N GLU A 54 2.66 2.50 -7.98
CA GLU A 54 2.91 1.42 -7.03
C GLU A 54 2.26 1.64 -5.65
N ARG A 55 1.58 2.77 -5.45
CA ARG A 55 0.95 3.18 -4.17
C ARG A 55 1.93 3.22 -3.00
N LEU A 56 3.21 3.42 -3.29
CA LEU A 56 4.25 3.64 -2.29
C LEU A 56 4.13 5.04 -1.69
N LEU A 57 3.77 6.01 -2.53
CA LEU A 57 3.43 7.37 -2.19
C LEU A 57 2.07 7.72 -2.81
N ILE A 58 1.30 8.57 -2.14
CA ILE A 58 -0.03 8.97 -2.59
C ILE A 58 -0.13 10.50 -2.53
N PRO A 59 -0.67 11.18 -3.55
CA PRO A 59 -0.87 12.62 -3.47
C PRO A 59 -1.79 12.97 -2.30
N LYS A 60 -1.38 13.94 -1.49
CA LYS A 60 -2.19 14.39 -0.34
C LYS A 60 -3.43 15.17 -0.79
N ALA A 61 -3.34 15.89 -1.91
CA ALA A 61 -4.48 16.57 -2.50
C ALA A 61 -5.52 15.57 -3.02
N SER A 62 -6.79 15.85 -2.77
CA SER A 62 -7.93 15.08 -3.27
C SER A 62 -8.99 16.01 -3.84
N ALA A 63 -9.67 15.56 -4.90
CA ALA A 63 -10.80 16.28 -5.47
C ALA A 63 -12.08 16.12 -4.65
N LYS A 64 -12.38 14.90 -4.17
CA LYS A 64 -13.72 14.54 -3.65
C LYS A 64 -13.71 13.50 -2.55
N SER A 65 -12.87 12.46 -2.65
CA SER A 65 -12.88 11.35 -1.70
C SER A 65 -11.48 10.86 -1.33
N MET A 66 -11.41 9.92 -0.39
CA MET A 66 -10.15 9.28 0.00
C MET A 66 -9.71 8.17 -0.97
N ALA A 67 -10.50 7.87 -2.01
CA ALA A 67 -10.13 6.89 -3.02
C ALA A 67 -8.86 7.33 -3.75
N TRP A 68 -7.97 6.39 -4.06
CA TRP A 68 -6.71 6.70 -4.74
C TRP A 68 -6.92 7.32 -6.12
N GLU A 69 -7.97 6.92 -6.83
CA GLU A 69 -8.34 7.47 -8.14
C GLU A 69 -8.79 8.93 -8.10
N ASP A 70 -9.23 9.43 -6.93
CA ASP A 70 -9.62 10.84 -6.73
C ASP A 70 -8.45 11.73 -6.30
N ARG A 71 -7.24 11.16 -6.12
CA ARG A 71 -6.06 11.91 -5.70
C ARG A 71 -5.48 12.69 -6.87
N LEU A 72 -5.16 13.95 -6.61
CA LEU A 72 -4.69 14.88 -7.64
C LEU A 72 -3.18 15.02 -7.55
N ALA A 73 -2.45 14.22 -8.32
CA ALA A 73 -1.01 14.38 -8.45
C ALA A 73 -0.70 15.68 -9.20
N ARG A 74 0.03 16.60 -8.55
CA ARG A 74 0.61 17.78 -9.18
C ARG A 74 2.12 17.71 -9.02
N PHE A 75 2.86 18.09 -10.05
CA PHE A 75 4.32 18.01 -10.01
C PHE A 75 4.90 19.41 -9.83
N THR A 76 4.45 20.09 -8.76
CA THR A 76 4.97 21.39 -8.31
C THR A 76 5.83 21.18 -7.08
N SER A 77 6.83 22.04 -6.87
CA SER A 77 7.82 21.86 -5.80
C SER A 77 7.23 21.73 -4.39
N ASP A 78 6.05 22.30 -4.16
CA ASP A 78 5.31 22.29 -2.91
C ASP A 78 4.28 21.15 -2.79
N GLU A 79 4.04 20.35 -3.83
CA GLU A 79 3.11 19.22 -3.75
C GLU A 79 3.66 18.16 -2.81
N VAL A 80 2.83 17.74 -1.85
CA VAL A 80 3.18 16.75 -0.83
C VAL A 80 2.53 15.40 -1.14
N TYR A 81 3.33 14.36 -1.05
CA TYR A 81 2.90 12.98 -1.16
C TYR A 81 3.04 12.27 0.19
N GLU A 82 1.98 11.61 0.63
CA GLU A 82 1.94 10.84 1.86
C GLU A 82 2.37 9.39 1.61
N MET A 83 3.13 8.83 2.55
CA MET A 83 3.43 7.40 2.57
C MET A 83 2.39 6.70 3.45
N PRO A 84 1.58 5.77 2.93
CA PRO A 84 0.61 5.05 3.73
C PRO A 84 1.24 4.31 4.91
N HIS A 85 0.53 4.17 6.03
CA HIS A 85 1.14 3.65 7.26
C HIS A 85 1.65 2.21 7.11
N ALA A 86 0.88 1.33 6.45
CA ALA A 86 1.33 -0.04 6.18
C ALA A 86 2.57 -0.07 5.27
N VAL A 87 2.62 0.79 4.26
CA VAL A 87 3.79 0.95 3.38
C VAL A 87 4.98 1.50 4.17
N ARG A 88 4.77 2.46 5.07
CA ARG A 88 5.83 2.99 5.93
C ARG A 88 6.47 1.89 6.78
N ASN A 89 5.67 0.99 7.33
CA ASN A 89 6.18 -0.18 8.07
C ASN A 89 6.96 -1.12 7.14
N LEU A 90 6.50 -1.33 5.91
CA LEU A 90 7.22 -2.12 4.91
C LEU A 90 8.60 -1.53 4.59
N ILE A 91 8.67 -0.22 4.33
CA ILE A 91 9.94 0.46 4.02
C ILE A 91 10.88 0.45 5.23
N LYS A 92 10.37 0.66 6.45
CA LYS A 92 11.18 0.59 7.68
C LYS A 92 11.80 -0.79 7.89
N MET A 93 11.04 -1.86 7.71
CA MET A 93 11.59 -3.21 7.77
C MET A 93 12.63 -3.45 6.67
N ALA A 94 12.38 -2.98 5.45
CA ALA A 94 13.35 -3.09 4.36
C ALA A 94 14.64 -2.28 4.63
N LEU A 95 14.56 -1.15 5.34
CA LEU A 95 15.73 -0.38 5.80
C LEU A 95 16.51 -1.11 6.90
N GLU A 96 15.81 -1.65 7.89
CA GLU A 96 16.38 -2.29 9.08
C GLU A 96 16.96 -3.67 8.76
N GLU A 97 16.25 -4.48 7.98
CA GLU A 97 16.51 -5.91 7.78
C GLU A 97 16.92 -6.24 6.35
N GLY A 98 16.57 -5.40 5.37
CA GLY A 98 16.85 -5.66 3.96
C GLY A 98 15.93 -6.71 3.34
N VAL A 99 14.72 -6.87 3.87
CA VAL A 99 13.70 -7.82 3.39
C VAL A 99 12.42 -7.10 3.01
N TRP A 100 11.71 -7.60 2.00
CA TRP A 100 10.39 -7.11 1.61
C TRP A 100 9.30 -8.06 2.12
N ARG A 101 8.60 -7.66 3.19
CA ARG A 101 7.63 -8.52 3.90
C ARG A 101 6.30 -7.80 4.14
N PRO A 102 5.43 -7.70 3.13
CA PRO A 102 4.24 -6.87 3.21
C PRO A 102 3.21 -7.38 4.23
N ARG A 103 3.07 -8.70 4.39
CA ARG A 103 2.17 -9.28 5.39
C ARG A 103 2.56 -8.89 6.82
N GLU A 104 3.85 -8.95 7.14
CA GLU A 104 4.39 -8.51 8.44
C GLU A 104 4.25 -6.98 8.62
N ALA A 105 4.32 -6.20 7.54
CA ALA A 105 4.14 -4.75 7.59
C ALA A 105 2.70 -4.38 8.01
N VAL A 106 1.72 -5.10 7.46
CA VAL A 106 0.31 -4.94 7.82
C VAL A 106 0.05 -5.44 9.24
N GLU A 107 0.64 -6.57 9.63
CA GLU A 107 0.56 -7.06 11.01
C GLU A 107 1.07 -6.01 12.01
N ARG A 108 2.23 -5.42 11.73
CA ARG A 108 2.80 -4.34 12.56
C ARG A 108 1.86 -3.16 12.68
N TYR A 109 1.25 -2.72 11.58
CA TYR A 109 0.25 -1.65 11.62
C TYR A 109 -0.96 -2.01 12.50
N LEU A 110 -1.52 -3.21 12.33
CA LEU A 110 -2.69 -3.66 13.11
C LEU A 110 -2.36 -3.69 14.62
N ASN A 111 -1.16 -4.14 14.97
CA ASN A 111 -0.69 -4.12 16.36
C ASN A 111 -0.49 -2.70 16.90
N GLU A 112 0.03 -1.77 16.08
CA GLU A 112 0.23 -0.36 16.45
C GLU A 112 -1.09 0.37 16.75
N ILE A 113 -2.19 0.02 16.06
CA ILE A 113 -3.52 0.58 16.34
C ILE A 113 -4.27 -0.17 17.46
N GLY A 114 -3.69 -1.22 18.03
CA GLY A 114 -4.29 -2.02 19.09
C GLY A 114 -5.42 -2.95 18.63
N GLU A 115 -5.37 -3.41 17.38
CA GLU A 115 -6.39 -4.32 16.84
C GLU A 115 -6.37 -5.68 17.56
N ALA A 116 -7.50 -6.06 18.14
CA ALA A 116 -7.60 -7.31 18.90
C ALA A 116 -7.69 -8.56 18.00
N LYS A 117 -8.13 -8.40 16.74
CA LYS A 117 -8.35 -9.49 15.78
C LYS A 117 -7.28 -9.56 14.68
N THR A 118 -6.06 -9.10 14.95
CA THR A 118 -4.94 -9.07 13.99
C THR A 118 -4.81 -10.37 13.19
N GLY A 119 -4.75 -11.52 13.87
CA GLY A 119 -4.61 -12.82 13.19
C GLY A 119 -5.75 -13.14 12.22
N ALA A 120 -7.00 -12.86 12.60
CA ALA A 120 -8.16 -13.12 11.74
C ALA A 120 -8.20 -12.15 10.55
N ILE A 121 -7.80 -10.89 10.72
CA ILE A 121 -7.72 -9.91 9.63
C ILE A 121 -6.61 -10.30 8.65
N LEU A 122 -5.46 -10.77 9.14
CA LEU A 122 -4.40 -11.25 8.26
C LEU A 122 -4.84 -12.49 7.47
N MET A 123 -5.57 -13.43 8.10
CA MET A 123 -6.17 -14.57 7.39
C MET A 123 -7.20 -14.12 6.34
N LEU A 124 -7.98 -13.07 6.62
CA LEU A 124 -8.88 -12.48 5.63
C LEU A 124 -8.09 -11.95 4.44
N LEU A 125 -7.03 -11.17 4.69
CA LEU A 125 -6.18 -10.64 3.63
C LEU A 125 -5.50 -11.75 2.82
N ASP A 126 -4.98 -12.79 3.48
CA ASP A 126 -4.38 -13.95 2.81
C ASP A 126 -5.36 -14.60 1.81
N ARG A 127 -6.65 -14.75 2.20
CA ARG A 127 -7.69 -15.25 1.30
C ARG A 127 -8.01 -14.30 0.17
N LEU A 128 -8.14 -13.00 0.47
CA LEU A 128 -8.51 -12.00 -0.53
C LEU A 128 -7.43 -11.83 -1.58
N VAL A 129 -6.14 -11.87 -1.20
CA VAL A 129 -5.02 -11.82 -2.15
C VAL A 129 -5.10 -12.97 -3.16
N GLY A 130 -5.57 -14.15 -2.75
CA GLY A 130 -5.83 -15.27 -3.66
C GLY A 130 -7.01 -15.07 -4.62
N LEU A 131 -7.86 -14.08 -4.38
CA LEU A 131 -9.02 -13.72 -5.20
C LEU A 131 -8.81 -12.43 -6.00
N VAL A 132 -7.65 -11.78 -5.86
CA VAL A 132 -7.37 -10.49 -6.51
C VAL A 132 -7.24 -10.69 -8.01
N GLU A 133 -8.04 -9.94 -8.77
CA GLU A 133 -7.93 -9.81 -10.22
C GLU A 133 -7.66 -8.33 -10.55
N ASP A 134 -6.62 -8.03 -11.34
CA ASP A 134 -6.22 -6.65 -11.68
C ASP A 134 -6.10 -5.73 -10.43
N HIS A 135 -5.45 -6.25 -9.38
CA HIS A 135 -5.27 -5.57 -8.08
C HIS A 135 -6.56 -5.29 -7.31
N ARG A 136 -7.71 -5.87 -7.70
CA ARG A 136 -9.01 -5.61 -7.06
C ARG A 136 -9.71 -6.86 -6.55
N VAL A 137 -10.59 -6.63 -5.58
CA VAL A 137 -11.54 -7.61 -5.08
C VAL A 137 -12.93 -7.01 -4.98
N ASP A 138 -13.95 -7.82 -5.26
CA ASP A 138 -15.36 -7.44 -5.11
C ASP A 138 -15.75 -7.34 -3.62
N ALA A 139 -16.58 -6.38 -3.27
CA ALA A 139 -17.06 -6.19 -1.91
C ALA A 139 -17.85 -7.39 -1.36
N ASP A 140 -18.57 -8.12 -2.20
CA ASP A 140 -19.31 -9.32 -1.80
C ASP A 140 -18.35 -10.47 -1.49
N ALA A 141 -17.28 -10.62 -2.27
CA ALA A 141 -16.22 -11.59 -1.98
C ALA A 141 -15.52 -11.27 -0.65
N LEU A 142 -15.24 -9.99 -0.41
CA LEU A 142 -14.68 -9.50 0.86
C LEU A 142 -15.62 -9.80 2.05
N ARG A 143 -16.91 -9.53 1.91
CA ARG A 143 -17.91 -9.80 2.97
C ARG A 143 -18.06 -11.29 3.22
N GLY A 144 -18.16 -12.10 2.17
CA GLY A 144 -18.25 -13.56 2.29
C GLY A 144 -17.04 -14.15 3.03
N ALA A 145 -15.82 -13.79 2.62
CA ALA A 145 -14.60 -14.24 3.29
C ALA A 145 -14.53 -13.77 4.76
N ALA A 146 -15.00 -12.57 5.07
CA ALA A 146 -15.05 -12.06 6.43
C ALA A 146 -16.10 -12.79 7.29
N GLU A 147 -17.26 -13.16 6.74
CA GLU A 147 -18.27 -13.94 7.44
C GLU A 147 -17.74 -15.32 7.83
N GLU A 148 -17.06 -16.01 6.90
CA GLU A 148 -16.44 -17.32 7.15
C GLU A 148 -15.39 -17.29 8.28
N LEU A 149 -14.75 -16.14 8.50
CA LEU A 149 -13.76 -15.93 9.57
C LEU A 149 -14.37 -15.33 10.84
N GLY A 150 -15.69 -15.19 10.93
CA GLY A 150 -16.38 -14.61 12.10
C GLY A 150 -16.15 -13.10 12.27
N LEU A 151 -15.74 -12.41 11.21
CA LEU A 151 -15.48 -10.96 11.17
C LEU A 151 -16.67 -10.15 10.64
N GLY A 152 -17.75 -10.79 10.18
CA GLY A 152 -18.87 -10.12 9.52
C GLY A 152 -19.48 -8.94 10.29
N ARG A 153 -19.55 -9.02 11.64
CA ARG A 153 -20.07 -7.92 12.48
C ARG A 153 -19.15 -6.70 12.51
N ASP A 154 -17.85 -6.89 12.31
CA ASP A 154 -16.83 -5.86 12.39
C ASP A 154 -16.36 -5.38 11.01
N ILE A 155 -16.92 -5.92 9.92
CA ILE A 155 -16.32 -5.78 8.59
C ILE A 155 -16.18 -4.32 8.13
N ASN A 156 -17.17 -3.47 8.44
CA ASN A 156 -17.09 -2.05 8.07
C ASN A 156 -15.98 -1.31 8.84
N ARG A 157 -15.72 -1.70 10.09
CA ARG A 157 -14.62 -1.16 10.91
C ARG A 157 -13.27 -1.62 10.36
N ILE A 158 -13.15 -2.91 10.06
CA ILE A 158 -11.94 -3.51 9.46
C ILE A 158 -11.63 -2.85 8.10
N ILE A 159 -12.64 -2.68 7.23
CA ILE A 159 -12.46 -1.96 5.96
C ILE A 159 -11.97 -0.53 6.22
N ALA A 160 -12.52 0.18 7.21
CA ALA A 160 -12.08 1.53 7.52
C ALA A 160 -10.62 1.58 8.00
N GLU A 161 -10.19 0.61 8.81
CA GLU A 161 -8.80 0.48 9.28
C GLU A 161 -7.83 0.17 8.16
N LEU A 162 -8.20 -0.75 7.26
CA LEU A 162 -7.39 -1.12 6.09
C LEU A 162 -7.33 0.01 5.05
N LYS A 163 -8.38 0.83 4.94
CA LYS A 163 -8.35 2.08 4.17
C LYS A 163 -7.42 3.11 4.80
N GLY A 164 -7.54 3.30 6.12
CA GLY A 164 -6.73 4.27 6.86
C GLY A 164 -5.24 3.95 6.82
N SER A 165 -4.86 2.68 6.71
CA SER A 165 -3.47 2.24 6.56
C SER A 165 -2.93 2.30 5.14
N GLY A 166 -3.82 2.44 4.16
CA GLY A 166 -3.56 2.32 2.74
C GLY A 166 -3.26 0.90 2.28
N VAL A 167 -3.80 -0.13 2.95
CA VAL A 167 -3.82 -1.51 2.43
C VAL A 167 -4.79 -1.63 1.26
N LEU A 168 -5.93 -0.95 1.36
CA LEU A 168 -6.96 -0.96 0.33
C LEU A 168 -7.60 0.40 0.11
N SER A 169 -8.16 0.62 -1.07
CA SER A 169 -8.96 1.79 -1.42
C SER A 169 -10.22 1.35 -2.16
N PRO A 170 -11.36 2.03 -1.97
CA PRO A 170 -12.48 1.88 -2.89
C PRO A 170 -12.03 2.19 -4.32
N SER A 171 -12.44 1.35 -5.27
CA SER A 171 -12.28 1.57 -6.71
C SER A 171 -13.48 2.36 -7.23
N LEU A 172 -13.24 3.36 -8.08
CA LEU A 172 -14.28 4.17 -8.71
C LEU A 172 -14.50 3.77 -10.18
N ARG A 173 -13.83 2.72 -10.67
CA ARG A 173 -13.85 2.31 -12.09
C ARG A 173 -15.22 1.88 -12.60
N ASP A 174 -16.00 1.15 -11.79
CA ASP A 174 -17.38 0.76 -12.14
C ASP A 174 -18.35 1.23 -11.05
N PRO A 175 -19.15 2.29 -11.27
CA PRO A 175 -20.07 2.80 -10.26
C PRO A 175 -21.23 1.82 -9.93
N ARG A 176 -21.36 0.71 -10.68
CA ARG A 176 -22.38 -0.32 -10.45
C ARG A 176 -21.91 -1.42 -9.51
N ARG A 177 -20.60 -1.53 -9.27
CA ARG A 177 -20.00 -2.57 -8.44
C ARG A 177 -19.06 -1.94 -7.42
N LEU A 178 -19.24 -2.28 -6.15
CA LEU A 178 -18.30 -1.86 -5.13
C LEU A 178 -17.10 -2.81 -5.17
N GLU A 179 -15.96 -2.30 -5.58
CA GLU A 179 -14.68 -3.02 -5.56
C GLU A 179 -13.68 -2.29 -4.66
N TYR A 180 -12.71 -3.04 -4.16
CA TYR A 180 -11.56 -2.50 -3.45
C TYR A 180 -10.28 -2.83 -4.20
N GLU A 181 -9.51 -1.80 -4.51
CA GLU A 181 -8.14 -1.91 -4.98
C GLU A 181 -7.21 -2.17 -3.79
N PHE A 182 -6.37 -3.19 -3.92
CA PHE A 182 -5.27 -3.47 -3.00
C PHE A 182 -4.04 -2.65 -3.38
N ASN A 183 -3.27 -2.26 -2.37
CA ASN A 183 -2.01 -1.55 -2.58
C ASN A 183 -1.00 -2.46 -3.31
N SER A 184 -0.58 -2.05 -4.50
CA SER A 184 0.36 -2.82 -5.34
C SER A 184 1.67 -3.15 -4.63
N ALA A 185 2.26 -2.21 -3.89
CA ALA A 185 3.48 -2.46 -3.14
C ALA A 185 3.31 -3.52 -2.04
N LEU A 186 2.12 -3.63 -1.45
CA LEU A 186 1.81 -4.67 -0.46
C LEU A 186 1.45 -6.01 -1.11
N LEU A 187 0.82 -6.02 -2.29
CA LEU A 187 0.57 -7.25 -3.03
C LEU A 187 1.89 -7.91 -3.49
N ARG A 188 2.88 -7.09 -3.88
CA ARG A 188 4.19 -7.59 -4.27
C ARG A 188 4.90 -8.27 -3.10
N GLY A 189 5.10 -9.58 -3.23
CA GLY A 189 5.71 -10.39 -2.19
C GLY A 189 4.75 -10.76 -1.04
N TRP A 190 3.44 -10.54 -1.20
CA TRP A 190 2.48 -11.15 -0.30
C TRP A 190 2.58 -12.68 -0.43
N PRO A 191 2.69 -13.44 0.67
CA PRO A 191 2.77 -14.89 0.58
C PRO A 191 1.53 -15.42 -0.14
N SER A 192 1.71 -16.11 -1.26
CA SER A 192 0.63 -16.86 -1.88
C SER A 192 0.11 -17.83 -0.84
N SER A 193 -1.18 -17.82 -0.54
CA SER A 193 -1.78 -18.85 0.28
C SER A 193 -1.68 -20.17 -0.49
N THR A 194 -0.62 -20.96 -0.25
CA THR A 194 -0.74 -22.41 -0.33
C THR A 194 -1.64 -22.81 0.82
N LEU A 195 -2.93 -22.57 0.67
CA LEU A 195 -3.96 -23.39 1.29
C LEU A 195 -3.98 -24.70 0.49
N ASP A 196 -2.90 -25.47 0.60
CA ASP A 196 -2.99 -26.89 0.36
C ASP A 196 -3.84 -27.45 1.50
N ALA A 197 -4.99 -27.98 1.10
CA ALA A 197 -5.98 -28.64 1.93
C ALA A 197 -5.43 -29.90 2.62
#